data_AF-A0A0U1NQJ3-F1
#
_entry.id   AF-A0A0U1NQJ3-F1
#
_cell.length_a   1.000
_cell.length_b   1.000
_cell.length_c   1.000
_cell.angle_alpha   90.00
_cell.angle_beta   90.00
_cell.angle_gamma   90.00
#
_symmetry.space_group_name_H-M   'P 1'
#
loop_
_entity.id
_entity.type
_entity.pdbx_description
1 polymer ?
#
loop_
_entity_poly.entity_id
_entity_poly.type
_entity_poly.pdbx_seq_one_letter_code
_entity_poly.pdbx_strand_id
1 'polypeptide(L)' 'MIEIIIDHSYEDDYFMISNIDVKIKDVAEKERVEKLVKQSGLEGQLVTPDRDLIERIAKILDVREELIDIDTNEIDLM' A
#
# COMPACT_ATOMS: atom_id res chain seq x y z
N MET A 1 -6.21 -7.50 9.70
CA MET A 1 -5.36 -6.38 9.24
C MET A 1 -4.21 -6.95 8.45
N ILE A 2 -3.92 -6.37 7.29
CA ILE A 2 -2.77 -6.67 6.44
C ILE A 2 -2.01 -5.36 6.31
N GLU A 3 -0.72 -5.38 6.64
CA GLU A 3 0.19 -4.25 6.50
C GLU A 3 0.99 -4.45 5.20
N ILE A 4 1.07 -3.44 4.35
CA ILE A 4 1.85 -3.46 3.11
C ILE A 4 2.76 -2.24 3.11
N ILE A 5 4.06 -2.47 3.01
CA ILE A 5 5.06 -1.40 2.96
C ILE A 5 5.37 -1.09 1.50
N ILE A 6 5.23 0.18 1.13
CA ILE A 6 5.51 0.67 -0.22
C ILE A 6 6.49 1.83 -0.15
N ASP A 7 7.50 1.80 -1.03
CA ASP A 7 8.53 2.84 -1.13
C ASP A 7 8.11 3.89 -2.17
N HIS A 8 8.31 5.17 -1.92
CA HIS A 8 8.08 6.24 -2.90
C HIS A 8 9.24 7.21 -2.94
N SER A 9 9.53 7.73 -4.13
CA SER A 9 10.45 8.85 -4.32
C SER A 9 9.77 9.90 -5.20
N TYR A 10 9.77 11.14 -4.72
CA TYR A 10 9.32 12.32 -5.48
C TYR A 10 10.45 12.93 -6.32
N GLU A 11 11.70 12.85 -5.83
CA GLU A 11 12.96 13.28 -6.46
C GLU A 11 14.16 12.44 -5.92
N ASP A 12 15.34 12.53 -6.55
CA ASP A 12 16.54 11.73 -6.25
C ASP A 12 16.96 11.70 -4.76
N ASP A 13 16.55 12.70 -3.97
CA ASP A 13 16.95 12.87 -2.56
C ASP A 13 15.80 12.76 -1.54
N TYR A 14 14.56 12.42 -1.96
CA TYR A 14 13.42 12.26 -1.04
C TYR A 14 12.92 10.81 -1.04
N PHE A 15 13.11 10.12 0.09
CA PHE A 15 12.58 8.78 0.33
C PHE A 15 11.37 8.85 1.27
N MET A 16 10.24 8.32 0.84
CA MET A 16 9.05 8.17 1.68
C MET A 16 8.69 6.69 1.76
N ILE A 17 8.35 6.22 2.95
CA ILE A 17 7.78 4.89 3.16
C ILE A 17 6.32 5.08 3.55
N SER A 18 5.41 4.54 2.75
CA SER A 18 4.00 4.46 3.17
C SER A 18 3.67 3.07 3.65
N ASN A 19 3.00 3.02 4.80
CA ASN A 19 2.34 1.82 5.28
C ASN A 19 0.88 1.86 4.82
N ILE A 20 0.47 0.81 4.10
CA ILE A 20 -0.92 0.60 3.75
C ILE A 20 -1.50 -0.43 4.71
N ASP A 21 -2.53 -0.01 5.44
CA ASP A 21 -3.28 -0.87 6.33
C ASP A 21 -4.61 -1.26 5.69
N VAL A 22 -4.77 -2.56 5.41
CA VAL A 22 -6.04 -3.10 4.89
C VAL A 22 -6.82 -3.77 6.02
N LYS A 23 -7.94 -3.15 6.40
CA LYS A 23 -8.82 -3.55 7.52
C LYS A 23 -9.78 -4.68 7.12
N ILE A 24 -9.25 -5.89 7.01
CA ILE A 24 -10.04 -7.11 6.74
C ILE A 24 -10.36 -7.84 8.05
N LYS A 25 -11.66 -8.13 8.26
CA LYS A 25 -12.18 -8.87 9.43
C LYS A 25 -12.35 -10.36 9.19
N ASP A 26 -12.58 -10.78 7.95
CA ASP A 26 -12.79 -12.17 7.57
C ASP A 26 -11.44 -12.86 7.26
N VAL A 27 -11.25 -14.08 7.77
CA VAL A 27 -9.99 -14.81 7.64
C VAL A 27 -9.75 -15.32 6.21
N ALA A 28 -10.78 -15.78 5.52
CA ALA A 28 -10.67 -16.24 4.14
C ALA A 28 -10.37 -15.07 3.19
N GLU A 29 -10.99 -13.92 3.44
CA GLU A 29 -10.71 -12.69 2.69
C GLU A 29 -9.29 -12.17 2.95
N LYS A 30 -8.79 -12.33 4.19
CA LYS A 30 -7.41 -11.99 4.52
C LYS A 30 -6.42 -12.81 3.70
N GLU A 31 -6.60 -14.12 3.63
CA GLU A 31 -5.72 -15.00 2.84
C GLU A 31 -5.78 -14.69 1.34
N ARG A 32 -6.96 -14.32 0.81
CA ARG A 32 -7.11 -13.90 -0.59
C ARG A 32 -6.28 -12.64 -0.87
N VAL A 33 -6.42 -11.62 -0.02
CA VAL A 33 -5.70 -10.35 -0.19
C VAL A 33 -4.20 -10.54 0.01
N GLU A 34 -3.76 -11.32 1.00
CA GLU A 34 -2.33 -11.64 1.18
C GLU A 34 -1.71 -12.31 -0.06
N LYS A 35 -2.46 -13.18 -0.74
CA LYS A 35 -2.01 -13.77 -2.02
C LYS A 35 -1.91 -12.72 -3.12
N LEU A 36 -2.88 -11.81 -3.22
CA LEU A 36 -2.87 -10.74 -4.22
C LEU A 36 -1.73 -9.75 -3.99
N VAL A 37 -1.42 -9.39 -2.73
CA VAL A 37 -0.26 -8.54 -2.40
C VAL A 37 1.02 -9.17 -2.93
N LYS A 38 1.24 -10.47 -2.65
CA LYS A 38 2.43 -11.20 -3.11
C LYS A 38 2.50 -11.35 -4.63
N GLN A 39 1.35 -11.48 -5.30
CA GLN A 39 1.28 -11.63 -6.76
C GLN A 39 1.41 -10.30 -7.51
N SER A 40 0.88 -9.22 -6.95
CA SER A 40 0.92 -7.88 -7.55
C SER A 40 2.31 -7.25 -7.46
N GLY A 41 3.15 -7.73 -6.54
CA GLY A 41 4.46 -7.13 -6.28
C GLY A 41 4.34 -5.72 -5.71
N LEU A 42 3.22 -5.42 -5.03
CA LEU A 42 2.96 -4.14 -4.36
C LEU A 42 4.00 -3.85 -3.26
N GLU A 43 4.39 -4.87 -2.51
CA GLU A 43 5.36 -4.75 -1.42
C GLU A 43 6.75 -4.37 -1.98
N GLY A 44 7.29 -3.24 -1.53
CA GLY A 44 8.57 -2.69 -2.01
C GLY A 44 8.51 -2.10 -3.42
N GLN A 45 7.32 -1.89 -3.98
CA GLN A 45 7.19 -1.25 -5.28
C GLN A 45 7.32 0.26 -5.15
N LEU A 46 8.12 0.86 -6.04
CA LEU A 46 8.22 2.31 -6.14
C LEU A 46 6.96 2.85 -6.83
N VAL A 47 6.00 3.31 -6.03
CA VAL A 47 4.75 3.89 -6.55
C VAL A 47 4.76 5.41 -6.44
N THR A 48 4.17 6.08 -7.42
CA THR A 48 3.95 7.53 -7.36
C THR A 48 2.77 7.80 -6.43
N PRO A 49 2.95 8.58 -5.35
CA PRO A 49 1.88 8.92 -4.44
C PRO A 49 1.02 10.04 -5.05
N ASP A 50 0.09 9.64 -5.91
CA ASP A 50 -0.94 10.51 -6.48
C ASP A 50 -2.25 10.40 -5.68
N ARG A 51 -3.22 11.27 -6.00
CA ARG A 51 -4.55 11.25 -5.38
C ARG A 51 -5.31 9.95 -5.64
N ASP A 52 -4.91 9.21 -6.67
CA ASP A 52 -5.56 7.99 -7.13
C ASP A 52 -4.86 6.72 -6.59
N LEU A 53 -3.85 6.86 -5.74
CA LEU A 53 -3.07 5.76 -5.17
C LEU A 53 -3.98 4.78 -4.42
N ILE A 54 -4.91 5.30 -3.60
CA ILE A 54 -5.88 4.50 -2.85
C ILE A 54 -6.78 3.72 -3.82
N GLU A 55 -7.31 4.35 -4.87
CA GLU A 55 -8.17 3.70 -5.86
C GLU A 55 -7.40 2.59 -6.61
N ARG A 56 -6.14 2.83 -6.95
CA ARG A 56 -5.27 1.84 -7.61
C ARG A 56 -5.00 0.63 -6.72
N ILE A 57 -4.67 0.86 -5.45
CA ILE A 57 -4.45 -0.24 -4.49
C ILE A 57 -5.76 -1.00 -4.27
N ALA A 58 -6.88 -0.31 -4.10
CA ALA A 58 -8.21 -0.91 -3.97
C ALA A 58 -8.53 -1.84 -5.14
N LYS A 59 -8.26 -1.42 -6.38
CA LYS A 59 -8.46 -2.24 -7.59
C LYS A 59 -7.52 -3.45 -7.65
N ILE A 60 -6.25 -3.30 -7.26
CA ILE A 60 -5.29 -4.41 -7.28
C ILE A 60 -5.67 -5.48 -6.25
N LEU A 61 -6.09 -5.06 -5.06
CA LEU A 61 -6.45 -5.95 -3.96
C LEU A 61 -7.90 -6.45 -4.05
N ASP A 62 -8.69 -5.87 -4.97
CA ASP A 62 -10.13 -6.09 -5.11
C ASP A 62 -10.84 -5.92 -3.75
N VAL A 63 -10.63 -4.75 -3.14
CA VAL A 63 -11.24 -4.34 -1.86
C VAL A 63 -11.85 -2.95 -2.00
N ARG A 64 -12.71 -2.58 -1.06
CA ARG A 64 -13.26 -1.22 -0.99
C ARG A 64 -12.22 -0.25 -0.43
N GLU A 65 -12.15 0.95 -1.01
CA GLU A 65 -11.24 2.03 -0.58
C GLU A 65 -11.39 2.37 0.92
N GLU A 66 -12.61 2.28 1.46
CA GLU A 66 -12.92 2.50 2.89
C GLU A 66 -12.18 1.54 3.84
N LEU A 67 -11.65 0.43 3.31
CA LEU A 67 -10.89 -0.56 4.08
C LEU A 67 -9.39 -0.31 4.03
N ILE A 68 -8.94 0.67 3.25
CA ILE A 68 -7.54 1.01 3.05
C ILE A 68 -7.26 2.31 3.78
N ASP A 69 -6.34 2.27 4.73
CA ASP A 69 -5.69 3.46 5.27
C ASP A 69 -4.25 3.49 4.75
N ILE A 70 -3.78 4.68 4.33
CA ILE A 70 -2.38 4.90 3.93
C ILE A 70 -1.78 5.90 4.91
N ASP A 71 -0.73 5.49 5.59
CA ASP A 71 0.08 6.35 6.44
C ASP A 71 1.45 6.55 5.78
N THR A 72 1.67 7.74 5.24
CA THR A 72 2.93 8.09 4.56
C THR A 72 3.85 8.77 5.56
N ASN A 73 4.99 8.12 5.85
CA ASN A 73 6.05 8.71 6.64
C ASN A 73 7.15 9.21 5.71
N GLU A 74 7.41 10.51 5.76
CA GLU A 74 8.58 11.11 5.11
C GLU A 74 9.84 10.70 5.89
N ILE A 75 10.84 10.17 5.19
CA ILE A 75 12.13 9.86 5.77
C ILE A 75 13.11 10.94 5.33
N ASP A 76 13.36 11.88 6.22
CA ASP A 76 14.42 12.88 6.04
C ASP A 76 15.76 12.19 6.31
N LEU A 77 16.50 11.84 5.24
CA LEU A 77 17.86 11.31 5.33
C LEU A 77 18.83 12.48 5.52
N MET A 78 18.87 13.06 6.72
CA MET A 78 19.96 13.98 7.13
C MET A 78 21.30 13.27 7.29
#